data_AF-A0A661N6H7-F1
#
_entry.id   AF-A0A661N6H7-F1
#
_cell.length_a   1.000
_cell.length_b   1.000
_cell.length_c   1.000
_cell.angle_alpha   90.00
_cell.angle_beta   90.00
_cell.angle_gamma   90.00
#
_symmetry.space_group_name_H-M   'P 1'
#
loop_
_entity.id
_entity.type
_entity.pdbx_description
1 polymer ?
#
loop_
_entity_poly.entity_id
_entity_poly.type
_entity_poly.pdbx_seq_one_letter_code
_entity_poly.pdbx_strand_id
1 'polypeptide(L)'
;PRFSAYVASKAALDAFSRSIASEVVADGVCITTVYMPLVRTPMIAPTKIYDAIPTRSPDEAVDMIVDGIVNRKKRVATRLGIFGEVSYALAPKLIDRVLNTGFRLFPDSPRKGEDQDHKPPGPEAVAFAHLMKGIHW
;
A
#
# COMPACT_ATOMS: atom_id res chain seq x y z
N PRO A 1 -3.58 6.13 -6.50
CA PRO A 1 -4.26 7.43 -6.71
C PRO A 1 -5.21 7.73 -5.53
N ARG A 2 -5.39 9.00 -5.12
CA ARG A 2 -6.18 9.48 -3.94
C ARG A 2 -5.45 9.66 -2.60
N PHE A 3 -4.23 9.15 -2.44
CA PHE A 3 -3.43 9.30 -1.21
C PHE A 3 -2.17 10.16 -1.41
N SER A 4 -2.15 11.06 -2.38
CA SER A 4 -0.92 11.78 -2.78
C SER A 4 -0.24 12.53 -1.62
N ALA A 5 -1.00 13.30 -0.83
CA ALA A 5 -0.44 14.03 0.31
C ALA A 5 0.08 13.07 1.41
N TYR A 6 -0.69 12.02 1.72
CA TYR A 6 -0.26 10.97 2.66
C TYR A 6 1.03 10.30 2.19
N VAL A 7 1.06 9.84 0.93
CA VAL A 7 2.22 9.21 0.31
C VAL A 7 3.42 10.16 0.28
N ALA A 8 3.23 11.43 -0.05
CA ALA A 8 4.29 12.44 -0.05
C ALA A 8 4.93 12.59 1.34
N SER A 9 4.10 12.71 2.39
CA SER A 9 4.62 12.80 3.77
C SER A 9 5.38 11.54 4.22
N LYS A 10 4.89 10.34 3.87
CA LYS A 10 5.56 9.08 4.19
C LYS A 10 6.83 8.87 3.38
N ALA A 11 6.86 9.31 2.12
CA ALA A 11 8.06 9.28 1.29
C ALA A 11 9.12 10.25 1.81
N ALA A 12 8.73 11.45 2.24
CA ALA A 12 9.63 12.40 2.88
C ALA A 12 10.24 11.83 4.17
N LEU A 13 9.43 11.16 5.00
CA LEU A 13 9.91 10.48 6.20
C LEU A 13 10.90 9.36 5.86
N ASP A 14 10.63 8.53 4.85
CA ASP A 14 11.55 7.48 4.43
C ASP A 14 12.89 8.05 3.92
N ALA A 15 12.84 9.09 3.10
CA ALA A 15 14.05 9.76 2.60
C ALA A 15 14.89 10.35 3.75
N PHE A 16 14.24 11.06 4.69
CA PHE A 16 14.89 11.58 5.88
C PHE A 16 15.54 10.47 6.71
N SER A 17 14.79 9.41 7.01
CA SER A 17 15.28 8.26 7.78
C SER A 17 16.49 7.59 7.13
N ARG A 18 16.53 7.48 5.80
CA ARG A 18 17.69 6.92 5.09
C ARG A 18 18.92 7.83 5.17
N SER A 19 18.73 9.15 5.11
CA SER A 19 19.82 10.13 5.20
C SER A 19 20.48 10.08 6.57
N ILE A 20 19.68 10.26 7.64
CA ILE A 20 20.21 10.30 9.00
C ILE A 20 20.75 8.94 9.44
N ALA A 21 20.24 7.82 8.91
CA ALA A 21 20.77 6.49 9.22
C ALA A 21 22.25 6.32 8.86
N SER A 22 22.77 6.98 7.82
CA SER A 22 24.20 6.95 7.51
C SER A 22 25.04 7.82 8.44
N GLU A 23 24.44 8.86 9.03
CA GLU A 23 25.13 9.77 9.95
C GLU A 23 25.35 9.13 11.32
N VAL A 24 24.36 8.36 11.81
CA VAL A 24 24.38 7.76 13.16
C VAL A 24 24.84 6.30 13.21
N VAL A 25 25.28 5.74 12.07
CA VAL A 25 25.67 4.33 11.99
C VAL A 25 26.88 4.01 12.87
N ALA A 26 27.81 4.96 13.01
CA ALA A 26 29.00 4.82 13.86
C ALA A 26 28.65 4.78 15.35
N ASP A 27 27.52 5.38 15.75
CA ASP A 27 27.01 5.40 17.13
C ASP A 27 26.25 4.11 17.49
N GLY A 28 26.19 3.13 16.57
CA GLY A 28 25.47 1.88 16.76
C GLY A 28 23.94 2.01 16.73
N VAL A 29 23.42 3.17 16.30
CA VAL A 29 21.98 3.44 16.15
C VAL A 29 21.51 2.93 14.80
N CYS A 30 20.45 2.13 14.80
CA CYS A 30 19.84 1.59 13.58
C CYS A 30 18.44 2.16 13.36
N ILE A 31 18.16 2.56 12.13
CA ILE A 31 16.84 3.06 11.73
C ILE A 31 16.20 2.04 10.79
N THR A 32 14.97 1.65 11.11
CA THR A 32 14.19 0.66 10.36
C THR A 32 12.95 1.33 9.78
N THR A 33 12.79 1.29 8.46
CA THR A 33 11.52 1.67 7.82
C THR A 33 10.66 0.42 7.58
N VAL A 34 9.44 0.43 8.12
CA VAL A 34 8.45 -0.62 7.89
C VAL A 34 7.42 -0.16 6.85
N TYR A 35 7.43 -0.79 5.69
CA TYR A 35 6.46 -0.60 4.61
C TYR A 35 5.26 -1.50 4.88
N MET A 36 4.39 -1.02 5.77
CA MET A 36 3.24 -1.78 6.22
C MET A 36 2.24 -1.98 5.07
N PRO A 37 1.79 -3.21 4.79
CA PRO A 37 0.66 -3.45 3.89
C PRO A 37 -0.64 -2.98 4.54
N LEU A 38 -1.77 -3.15 3.86
CA LEU A 38 -3.07 -2.83 4.43
C LEU A 38 -3.39 -3.79 5.61
N VAL A 39 -3.70 -3.23 6.77
CA VAL A 39 -3.97 -3.97 8.02
C VAL A 39 -5.44 -3.83 8.42
N ARG A 40 -6.09 -4.94 8.80
CA ARG A 40 -7.49 -4.99 9.28
C ARG A 40 -7.64 -4.32 10.64
N THR A 41 -7.75 -3.00 10.65
CA THR A 41 -8.01 -2.19 11.86
C THR A 41 -9.47 -1.71 11.89
N PRO A 42 -10.01 -1.38 13.09
CA PRO A 42 -11.36 -0.80 13.20
C PRO A 42 -11.55 0.47 12.36
N MET A 43 -10.46 1.21 12.09
CA MET A 43 -10.49 2.43 11.28
C MET A 43 -10.84 2.16 9.81
N ILE A 44 -10.44 1.03 9.23
CA ILE A 44 -10.70 0.74 7.80
C ILE A 44 -12.02 -0.01 7.57
N ALA A 45 -12.64 -0.53 8.63
CA ALA A 45 -13.87 -1.33 8.58
C ALA A 45 -15.06 -0.66 7.86
N PRO A 46 -15.27 0.67 7.92
CA PRO A 46 -16.41 1.30 7.24
C PRO A 46 -16.28 1.35 5.70
N THR A 47 -15.12 1.01 5.12
CA THR A 47 -14.85 1.21 3.69
C THR A 47 -14.82 -0.14 2.96
N LYS A 48 -15.98 -0.56 2.44
CA LYS A 48 -16.20 -1.88 1.80
C LYS A 48 -15.25 -2.23 0.65
N ILE A 49 -14.63 -1.23 0.00
CA ILE A 49 -13.66 -1.47 -1.08
C ILE A 49 -12.45 -2.28 -0.62
N TYR A 50 -12.11 -2.23 0.67
CA TYR A 50 -10.95 -2.92 1.22
C TYR A 50 -11.21 -4.37 1.61
N ASP A 51 -12.48 -4.82 1.65
CA ASP A 51 -12.83 -6.22 1.94
C ASP A 51 -12.34 -7.17 0.83
N ALA A 52 -12.23 -6.65 -0.40
CA ALA A 52 -11.77 -7.39 -1.57
C ALA A 52 -10.24 -7.40 -1.73
N ILE A 53 -9.49 -6.65 -0.90
CA ILE A 53 -8.03 -6.56 -0.99
C ILE A 53 -7.40 -7.49 0.05
N PRO A 54 -6.33 -8.25 -0.29
CA PRO A 54 -5.57 -9.00 0.70
C PRO A 54 -5.03 -8.07 1.79
N THR A 55 -5.53 -8.19 3.01
CA THR A 55 -5.11 -7.40 4.17
C THR A 55 -4.56 -8.29 5.26
N ARG A 56 -3.50 -7.85 5.93
CA ARG A 56 -2.90 -8.52 7.09
C ARG A 56 -3.72 -8.32 8.36
N SER A 57 -3.62 -9.25 9.29
CA SER A 57 -4.15 -9.07 10.65
C SER A 57 -3.29 -8.08 11.45
N PRO A 58 -3.81 -7.49 12.54
CA PRO A 58 -3.01 -6.71 13.47
C PRO A 58 -1.82 -7.47 14.06
N ASP A 59 -2.00 -8.75 14.37
CA ASP A 59 -0.93 -9.59 14.94
C ASP A 59 0.23 -9.77 13.94
N GLU A 60 -0.09 -10.05 12.67
CA GLU A 60 0.93 -10.14 11.61
C GLU A 60 1.65 -8.81 11.37
N ALA A 61 0.95 -7.68 11.56
CA ALA A 61 1.55 -6.36 11.47
C ALA A 61 2.51 -6.10 12.65
N VAL A 62 2.19 -6.59 13.85
CA VAL A 62 3.09 -6.55 15.00
C VAL A 62 4.33 -7.40 14.74
N ASP A 63 4.18 -8.59 14.18
CA ASP A 63 5.32 -9.45 13.84
C ASP A 63 6.30 -8.77 12.89
N MET A 64 5.80 -8.01 11.90
CA MET A 64 6.65 -7.21 11.00
C MET A 64 7.46 -6.14 11.75
N ILE A 65 6.87 -5.51 12.77
CA ILE A 65 7.55 -4.50 13.59
C ILE A 65 8.60 -5.16 14.48
N VAL A 66 8.23 -6.25 15.16
CA VAL A 66 9.13 -7.00 16.05
C VAL A 66 10.32 -7.54 15.27
N ASP A 67 10.09 -8.12 14.10
CA ASP A 67 11.15 -8.59 13.20
C ASP A 67 12.11 -7.46 12.79
N GLY A 68 11.58 -6.27 12.51
CA GLY A 68 12.39 -5.08 12.24
C GLY A 68 13.29 -4.69 13.40
N ILE A 69 12.75 -4.70 14.63
CA ILE A 69 13.47 -4.34 15.87
C ILE A 69 14.53 -5.38 16.21
N VAL A 70 14.14 -6.66 16.32
CA VAL A 70 15.01 -7.75 16.79
C VAL A 70 16.17 -7.97 15.83
N ASN A 71 15.89 -8.01 14.52
CA ASN A 71 16.90 -8.27 13.50
C ASN A 71 17.57 -6.99 12.97
N ARG A 72 17.25 -5.82 13.55
CA ARG A 72 17.76 -4.49 13.16
C ARG A 72 17.73 -4.27 11.63
N LYS A 73 16.65 -4.68 10.98
CA LYS A 73 16.54 -4.64 9.52
C LYS A 73 16.47 -3.20 9.04
N LYS A 74 17.25 -2.82 8.03
CA LYS A 74 17.13 -1.48 7.43
C LYS A 74 15.75 -1.22 6.80
N ARG A 75 15.10 -2.28 6.30
CA ARG A 75 13.81 -2.22 5.62
C ARG A 75 13.01 -3.50 5.87
N VAL A 76 11.73 -3.33 6.24
CA VAL A 76 10.75 -4.42 6.30
C VAL A 76 9.64 -4.12 5.30
N ALA A 77 9.42 -5.01 4.33
CA ALA A 77 8.42 -4.84 3.28
C ALA A 77 7.89 -6.20 2.83
N THR A 78 6.68 -6.22 2.27
CA THR A 78 6.12 -7.44 1.69
C THR A 78 6.76 -7.76 0.33
N ARG A 79 6.78 -9.04 -0.06
CA ARG A 79 7.30 -9.47 -1.38
C ARG A 79 6.57 -8.77 -2.53
N LEU A 80 5.25 -8.60 -2.39
CA LEU A 80 4.42 -7.86 -3.33
C LEU A 80 4.83 -6.38 -3.43
N GLY A 81 5.08 -5.72 -2.30
CA GLY A 81 5.55 -4.33 -2.28
C GLY A 81 6.89 -4.15 -2.97
N ILE A 82 7.83 -5.07 -2.74
CA ILE A 82 9.15 -5.08 -3.40
C ILE A 82 8.98 -5.32 -4.91
N PHE A 83 8.16 -6.29 -5.31
CA PHE A 83 7.91 -6.57 -6.72
C PHE A 83 7.28 -5.38 -7.45
N GLY A 84 6.33 -4.69 -6.81
CA GLY A 84 5.71 -3.49 -7.35
C GLY A 84 6.72 -2.36 -7.56
N GLU A 85 7.62 -2.12 -6.60
CA GLU A 85 8.68 -1.11 -6.71
C GLU A 85 9.66 -1.46 -7.84
N VAL A 86 10.11 -2.71 -7.93
CA VAL A 86 11.00 -3.16 -9.01
C VAL A 86 10.31 -3.03 -10.37
N SER A 87 9.05 -3.44 -10.48
CA SER A 87 8.26 -3.33 -11.72
C SER A 87 8.11 -1.87 -12.15
N TYR A 88 7.84 -0.97 -11.20
CA TYR A 88 7.73 0.46 -11.49
C TYR A 88 9.09 1.06 -11.89
N ALA A 89 10.19 0.63 -11.28
CA ALA A 89 11.53 1.06 -11.66
C ALA A 89 11.90 0.62 -13.09
N LEU A 90 11.45 -0.56 -13.52
CA LEU A 90 11.74 -1.10 -14.85
C LEU A 90 10.81 -0.57 -15.96
N ALA A 91 9.51 -0.40 -15.66
CA ALA A 91 8.49 -0.08 -16.66
C ALA A 91 7.45 0.95 -16.18
N PRO A 92 7.85 2.18 -15.81
CA PRO A 92 6.98 3.15 -15.15
C PRO A 92 5.75 3.53 -16.00
N LYS A 93 5.94 3.78 -17.31
CA LYS A 93 4.84 4.15 -18.23
C LYS A 93 3.79 3.05 -18.40
N LEU A 94 4.20 1.78 -18.32
CA LEU A 94 3.27 0.65 -18.41
C LEU A 94 2.42 0.56 -17.14
N ILE A 95 3.07 0.67 -15.98
CA ILE A 95 2.39 0.67 -14.68
C ILE A 95 1.42 1.84 -14.58
N ASP A 96 1.79 3.03 -15.02
CA ASP A 96 0.91 4.21 -15.03
C ASP A 96 -0.37 3.98 -15.84
N ARG A 97 -0.27 3.32 -17.01
CA ARG A 97 -1.44 2.98 -17.83
C ARG A 97 -2.36 1.97 -17.15
N VAL A 98 -1.79 0.93 -16.53
CA VAL A 98 -2.56 -0.06 -15.77
C VAL A 98 -3.29 0.61 -14.61
N LEU A 99 -2.58 1.45 -13.83
CA LEU A 99 -3.15 2.17 -12.70
C LEU A 99 -4.22 3.19 -13.13
N ASN A 100 -4.03 3.89 -14.25
CA ASN A 100 -5.03 4.82 -14.79
C ASN A 100 -6.31 4.08 -15.23
N THR A 101 -6.15 2.91 -15.85
CA THR A 101 -7.27 2.05 -16.24
C THR A 101 -8.06 1.61 -15.01
N GLY A 102 -7.37 1.12 -13.97
CA GLY A 102 -8.01 0.77 -12.70
C GLY A 102 -8.73 1.95 -12.04
N PHE A 103 -8.14 3.15 -12.05
CA PHE A 103 -8.77 4.36 -11.49
C PHE A 103 -10.09 4.72 -12.18
N ARG A 104 -10.18 4.54 -13.51
CA ARG A 104 -11.39 4.82 -14.28
C ARG A 104 -12.48 3.76 -14.10
N LEU A 105 -12.08 2.51 -13.89
CA LEU A 105 -13.01 1.39 -13.69
C LEU A 105 -13.64 1.35 -12.29
N PHE A 106 -13.03 1.99 -11.28
CA PHE A 106 -13.60 2.12 -9.93
C PHE A 106 -13.82 3.60 -9.52
N PRO A 107 -14.86 4.26 -10.09
CA PRO A 107 -15.26 5.61 -9.66
C PRO A 107 -15.80 5.60 -8.22
N ASP A 108 -15.78 6.77 -7.58
CA ASP A 108 -15.90 6.95 -6.11
C ASP A 108 -17.13 6.25 -5.47
N SER A 109 -16.93 5.69 -4.28
CA SER A 109 -18.02 5.46 -3.32
C SER A 109 -18.42 6.80 -2.69
N PRO A 110 -19.73 7.05 -2.44
CA PRO A 110 -20.22 8.37 -2.08
C PRO A 110 -19.54 8.91 -0.83
N ARG A 111 -19.27 10.22 -0.85
CA ARG A 111 -18.74 10.96 0.28
C ARG A 111 -19.79 10.91 1.40
N LYS A 112 -19.35 10.69 2.65
CA LYS A 112 -20.26 10.59 3.81
C LYS A 112 -21.14 11.85 3.89
N GLY A 113 -22.43 11.72 3.55
CA GLY A 113 -23.41 12.82 3.56
C GLY A 113 -24.20 13.06 2.26
N GLU A 114 -23.90 12.38 1.16
CA GLU A 114 -24.71 12.45 -0.07
C GLU A 114 -25.41 11.10 -0.34
N ASP A 115 -26.74 11.09 -0.26
CA ASP A 115 -27.57 9.98 -0.75
C ASP A 115 -27.52 10.00 -2.29
N GLN A 116 -26.57 9.26 -2.87
CA GLN A 116 -26.56 8.96 -4.28
C GLN A 116 -26.53 7.45 -4.52
N ASP A 117 -27.44 7.05 -5.40
CA ASP A 117 -27.80 5.71 -5.78
C ASP A 117 -26.58 4.87 -6.19
N HIS A 118 -26.44 3.70 -5.57
CA HIS A 118 -25.27 2.83 -5.73
C HIS A 118 -25.30 2.20 -7.13
N LYS A 119 -24.66 2.83 -8.13
CA LYS A 119 -24.45 2.17 -9.43
C LYS A 119 -23.44 1.02 -9.24
N PRO A 120 -23.83 -0.24 -9.48
CA PRO A 120 -22.91 -1.35 -9.37
C PRO A 120 -21.76 -1.19 -10.37
N PRO A 121 -20.54 -1.66 -10.03
CA PRO A 121 -19.39 -1.60 -10.92
C PRO A 121 -19.72 -2.25 -12.27
N GLY A 122 -19.37 -1.58 -13.38
CA GLY A 122 -19.65 -2.06 -14.72
C GLY A 122 -18.99 -3.42 -15.02
N PRO A 123 -19.43 -4.15 -16.05
CA PRO A 123 -18.90 -5.47 -16.40
C PRO A 123 -17.37 -5.49 -16.57
N GLU A 124 -16.80 -4.38 -17.06
CA GLU A 124 -15.34 -4.21 -17.22
C GLU A 124 -14.59 -4.12 -15.88
N ALA A 125 -15.19 -3.49 -14.87
CA ALA A 125 -14.61 -3.40 -13.53
C ALA A 125 -14.68 -4.75 -12.81
N VAL A 126 -15.74 -5.52 -13.04
CA VAL A 126 -15.89 -6.90 -12.56
C VAL A 126 -14.89 -7.83 -13.27
N ALA A 127 -14.74 -7.73 -14.59
CA ALA A 127 -13.77 -8.50 -15.36
C ALA A 127 -12.32 -8.17 -14.97
N PHE A 128 -11.99 -6.90 -14.77
CA PHE A 128 -10.68 -6.49 -14.25
C PHE A 128 -10.45 -7.00 -12.82
N ALA A 129 -11.46 -6.95 -11.96
CA ALA A 129 -11.37 -7.53 -10.62
C ALA A 129 -11.16 -9.05 -10.66
N HIS A 130 -11.78 -9.77 -11.59
CA HIS A 130 -11.56 -11.21 -11.77
C HIS A 130 -10.17 -11.53 -12.34
N LEU A 131 -9.68 -10.74 -13.29
CA LEU A 131 -8.33 -10.86 -13.84
C LEU A 131 -7.26 -10.62 -12.76
N MET A 132 -7.48 -9.62 -11.90
CA MET A 132 -6.62 -9.32 -10.75
C MET A 132 -6.78 -10.33 -9.59
N LYS A 133 -7.97 -10.93 -9.42
CA LYS A 133 -8.22 -12.03 -8.46
C LYS A 133 -7.52 -13.33 -8.84
N GLY A 134 -7.21 -13.55 -10.12
CA GLY A 134 -6.48 -14.72 -10.61
C GLY A 134 -4.98 -14.72 -10.27
N ILE A 135 -4.46 -13.60 -9.74
CA ILE A 135 -3.08 -13.50 -9.25
C ILE A 135 -3.10 -13.89 -7.77
N HIS A 136 -3.19 -15.19 -7.50
CA HIS A 136 -2.76 -15.71 -6.20
C HIS A 136 -1.23 -15.58 -6.11
N TRP A 137 -0.75 -14.79 -5.15
CA TRP A 137 0.66 -14.68 -4.73
C TRP A 137 0.75 -14.57 -3.21
#